data_AF-A0A7Y0G1Z2-F1
#
_entry.id   AF-A0A7Y0G1Z2-F1
#
_cell.length_a   1.000
_cell.length_b   1.000
_cell.length_c   1.000
_cell.angle_alpha   90.00
_cell.angle_beta   90.00
_cell.angle_gamma   90.00
#
_symmetry.space_group_name_H-M   'P 1'
#
loop_
_entity.id
_entity.type
_entity.pdbx_description
1 polymer ?
#
loop_
_entity_poly.entity_id
_entity_poly.type
_entity_poly.pdbx_seq_one_letter_code
_entity_poly.pdbx_strand_id
1 'polypeptide(L)'
;MTATPNPPPEATLLRLAREAAGLSPESAAARMTVRFSGSRWRQIEAAYRKDTASEVVAKAPTLAQMAHALGITPDRLEAAGRSDAADILREIETTAAPQPAPPSTATFAGLEDWQQKAILNVLDAQPRSTREKALLLHTLAEQIERQAKNENASPS
;
A
#
# COMPACT_ATOMS: atom_id res chain seq x y z
N MET A 1 -36.48 6.29 -30.38
CA MET A 1 -35.04 6.01 -30.35
C MET A 1 -34.42 6.90 -29.28
N THR A 2 -34.24 6.42 -28.06
CA THR A 2 -33.64 7.21 -26.97
C THR A 2 -32.14 7.02 -27.02
N ALA A 3 -31.40 8.08 -27.40
CA ALA A 3 -29.95 8.09 -27.34
C ALA A 3 -29.52 7.84 -25.89
N THR A 4 -28.72 6.79 -25.67
CA THR A 4 -28.14 6.56 -24.34
C THR A 4 -27.11 7.68 -24.11
N PRO A 5 -27.22 8.48 -23.05
CA PRO A 5 -26.24 9.52 -22.79
C PRO A 5 -24.85 8.89 -22.65
N ASN A 6 -23.84 9.52 -23.27
CA ASN A 6 -22.47 9.06 -23.19
C ASN A 6 -22.01 9.14 -21.72
N PRO A 7 -21.41 8.10 -21.12
CA PRO A 7 -20.93 8.18 -19.74
C PRO A 7 -19.92 9.33 -19.59
N PRO A 8 -19.93 10.01 -18.42
CA PRO A 8 -19.02 11.08 -18.11
C PRO A 8 -17.58 10.53 -18.03
N PRO A 9 -16.56 11.38 -18.25
CA PRO A 9 -15.17 10.95 -18.40
C PRO A 9 -14.66 10.12 -17.22
N GLU A 10 -15.03 10.47 -15.99
CA GLU A 10 -14.62 9.76 -14.78
C GLU A 10 -15.20 8.34 -14.69
N ALA A 11 -16.43 8.13 -15.17
CA ALA A 11 -17.06 6.81 -15.19
C ALA A 11 -16.36 5.89 -16.20
N THR A 12 -16.01 6.46 -17.36
CA THR A 12 -15.21 5.76 -18.38
C THR A 12 -13.81 5.44 -17.85
N LEU A 13 -13.16 6.39 -17.18
CA LEU A 13 -11.86 6.20 -16.55
C LEU A 13 -11.86 5.04 -15.55
N LEU A 14 -12.82 5.02 -14.62
CA LEU A 14 -12.96 3.95 -13.62
C LEU A 14 -13.17 2.59 -14.27
N ARG A 15 -14.06 2.52 -15.27
CA ARG A 15 -14.34 1.29 -16.00
C ARG A 15 -13.10 0.74 -16.69
N LEU A 16 -12.40 1.59 -17.45
CA LEU A 16 -11.20 1.19 -18.18
C LEU A 16 -10.06 0.79 -17.25
N ALA A 17 -9.86 1.52 -16.15
CA ALA A 17 -8.85 1.16 -15.14
C ALA A 17 -9.17 -0.18 -14.46
N ARG A 18 -10.44 -0.43 -14.13
CA ARG A 18 -10.87 -1.72 -13.58
C ARG A 18 -10.67 -2.87 -14.56
N GLU A 19 -11.07 -2.68 -15.81
CA GLU A 19 -10.91 -3.67 -16.89
C GLU A 19 -9.41 -3.97 -17.13
N ALA A 20 -8.56 -2.94 -17.16
CA ALA A 20 -7.11 -3.11 -17.28
C ALA A 20 -6.49 -3.88 -16.11
N ALA A 21 -7.04 -3.71 -14.90
CA ALA A 21 -6.64 -4.46 -13.71
C ALA A 21 -7.23 -5.89 -13.64
N GLY A 22 -8.07 -6.30 -14.61
CA GLY A 22 -8.69 -7.62 -14.64
C GLY A 22 -9.70 -7.87 -13.52
N LEU A 23 -10.28 -6.80 -12.93
CA LEU A 23 -11.14 -6.92 -11.75
C LEU A 23 -12.62 -6.96 -12.13
N SER A 24 -13.37 -7.83 -11.46
CA SER A 24 -14.83 -7.71 -11.44
C SER A 24 -15.24 -6.47 -10.60
N PRO A 25 -16.41 -5.85 -10.84
CA PRO A 25 -16.92 -4.77 -9.99
C PRO A 25 -17.03 -5.15 -8.52
N GLU A 26 -17.35 -6.40 -8.22
CA GLU A 26 -17.41 -6.94 -6.87
C GLU A 26 -16.02 -7.02 -6.22
N SER A 27 -15.02 -7.49 -6.98
CA SER A 27 -13.62 -7.54 -6.54
C SER A 27 -13.03 -6.15 -6.34
N ALA A 28 -13.37 -5.19 -7.21
CA ALA A 28 -12.91 -3.82 -7.10
C ALA A 28 -13.56 -3.11 -5.88
N ALA A 29 -14.86 -3.32 -5.65
CA ALA A 29 -15.55 -2.82 -4.47
C ALA A 29 -14.98 -3.38 -3.17
N ALA A 30 -14.56 -4.65 -3.15
CA ALA A 30 -13.94 -5.30 -1.99
C ALA A 30 -12.56 -4.74 -1.63
N ARG A 31 -11.89 -4.01 -2.55
CA ARG A 31 -10.60 -3.34 -2.28
C ARG A 31 -10.75 -1.96 -1.63
N MET A 32 -11.96 -1.42 -1.59
CA MET A 32 -12.20 -0.15 -0.92
C MET A 32 -12.14 -0.32 0.60
N THR A 33 -11.61 0.69 1.29
CA THR A 33 -11.59 0.72 2.77
C THR A 33 -13.00 0.82 3.35
N VAL A 34 -13.92 1.46 2.62
CA VAL A 34 -15.33 1.59 3.00
C VAL A 34 -16.16 0.48 2.36
N ARG A 35 -17.16 -0.03 3.10
CA ARG A 35 -18.08 -1.05 2.57
C ARG A 35 -18.80 -0.51 1.33
N PHE A 36 -18.62 -1.19 0.20
CA PHE A 36 -19.21 -0.82 -1.07
C PHE A 36 -19.74 -2.06 -1.81
N SER A 37 -20.76 -1.88 -2.67
CA SER A 37 -21.36 -3.00 -3.40
C SER A 37 -20.99 -2.97 -4.88
N GLY A 38 -20.80 -4.16 -5.48
CA GLY A 38 -20.55 -4.30 -6.92
C GLY A 38 -21.70 -3.75 -7.78
N SER A 39 -22.95 -3.87 -7.30
CA SER A 39 -24.11 -3.25 -7.97
C SER A 39 -24.00 -1.72 -8.03
N ARG A 40 -23.65 -1.07 -6.90
CA ARG A 40 -23.43 0.38 -6.87
C ARG A 40 -22.25 0.79 -7.75
N TRP A 41 -21.18 -0.01 -7.77
CA TRP A 41 -20.03 0.19 -8.64
C TRP A 41 -20.43 0.22 -10.12
N ARG A 42 -21.17 -0.81 -10.58
CA ARG A 42 -21.68 -0.91 -11.97
C ARG A 42 -22.54 0.29 -12.34
N GLN A 43 -23.37 0.75 -11.41
CA GLN A 43 -24.23 1.91 -11.63
C GLN A 43 -23.44 3.21 -11.83
N ILE A 44 -22.30 3.35 -11.15
CA ILE A 44 -21.40 4.51 -11.32
C ILE A 44 -20.68 4.41 -12.67
N GLU A 45 -20.15 3.25 -13.05
CA GLU A 45 -19.50 3.05 -14.35
C GLU A 45 -20.46 3.23 -15.54
N ALA A 46 -21.71 2.80 -15.39
CA ALA A 46 -22.75 2.99 -16.40
C ALA A 46 -23.21 4.45 -16.48
N ALA A 47 -22.95 5.24 -15.42
CA ALA A 47 -23.35 6.64 -15.26
C ALA A 47 -24.83 6.95 -15.54
N TYR A 48 -25.68 5.94 -15.49
CA TYR A 48 -27.08 6.05 -15.85
C TYR A 48 -27.94 5.09 -15.03
N ARG A 49 -29.03 5.62 -14.48
CA ARG A 49 -30.09 4.84 -13.82
C ARG A 49 -31.21 4.55 -14.82
N LYS A 50 -31.44 3.28 -15.11
CA LYS A 50 -32.55 2.86 -15.98
C LYS A 50 -33.93 3.10 -15.35
N ASP A 51 -34.01 3.05 -14.03
CA ASP A 51 -35.22 3.20 -13.23
C ASP A 51 -35.72 4.65 -13.17
N THR A 52 -34.82 5.63 -13.08
CA THR A 52 -35.16 7.06 -12.96
C THR A 52 -34.79 7.89 -14.19
N ALA A 53 -34.23 7.26 -15.22
CA ALA A 53 -33.69 7.93 -16.42
C ALA A 53 -32.74 9.09 -16.10
N SER A 54 -32.02 8.99 -14.98
CA SER A 54 -31.16 10.06 -14.47
C SER A 54 -29.68 9.67 -14.52
N GLU A 55 -28.84 10.67 -14.75
CA GLU A 55 -27.39 10.54 -14.72
C GLU A 55 -26.92 10.16 -13.31
N VAL A 56 -26.00 9.21 -13.24
CA VAL A 56 -25.39 8.78 -11.98
C VAL A 56 -24.04 9.48 -11.86
N VAL A 57 -24.05 10.66 -11.25
CA VAL A 57 -22.82 11.32 -10.84
C VAL A 57 -22.45 10.83 -9.44
N ALA A 58 -21.29 10.18 -9.32
CA ALA A 58 -20.77 9.80 -8.01
C ALA A 58 -20.26 11.03 -7.26
N LYS A 59 -20.49 11.05 -5.95
CA LYS A 59 -19.96 12.09 -5.06
C LYS A 59 -18.43 12.00 -5.01
N ALA A 60 -17.77 13.14 -4.85
CA ALA A 60 -16.31 13.24 -4.82
C ALA A 60 -15.63 12.21 -3.89
N PRO A 61 -16.08 12.00 -2.63
CA PRO A 61 -15.42 11.04 -1.74
C PRO A 61 -15.55 9.59 -2.22
N THR A 62 -16.67 9.26 -2.87
CA THR A 62 -16.88 7.92 -3.44
C THR A 62 -15.95 7.69 -4.63
N LEU A 63 -15.81 8.69 -5.51
CA LEU A 63 -14.88 8.59 -6.64
C LEU A 63 -13.43 8.47 -6.18
N ALA A 64 -13.02 9.25 -5.19
CA ALA A 64 -11.67 9.18 -4.63
C ALA A 64 -11.37 7.77 -4.08
N GLN A 65 -12.30 7.17 -3.33
CA GLN A 65 -12.14 5.81 -2.80
C GLN A 65 -12.11 4.74 -3.92
N MET A 66 -12.92 4.89 -4.97
CA MET A 66 -12.89 3.99 -6.13
C MET A 66 -11.57 4.14 -6.91
N ALA A 67 -11.08 5.36 -7.09
CA ALA A 67 -9.82 5.65 -7.75
C ALA A 67 -8.63 5.06 -6.97
N HIS A 68 -8.61 5.26 -5.65
CA HIS A 68 -7.62 4.65 -4.75
C HIS A 68 -7.62 3.11 -4.86
N ALA A 69 -8.80 2.48 -4.83
CA ALA A 69 -8.93 1.02 -4.96
C ALA A 69 -8.43 0.46 -6.31
N LEU A 70 -8.40 1.29 -7.36
CA LEU A 70 -7.92 0.96 -8.70
C LEU A 70 -6.49 1.47 -8.98
N GLY A 71 -5.85 2.18 -8.06
CA GLY A 71 -4.53 2.79 -8.29
C GLY A 71 -4.54 3.90 -9.35
N ILE A 72 -5.66 4.61 -9.50
CA ILE A 72 -5.76 5.79 -10.38
C ILE A 72 -5.18 6.99 -9.64
N THR A 73 -4.31 7.76 -10.29
CA THR A 73 -3.67 8.94 -9.68
C THR A 73 -4.60 10.17 -9.63
N PRO A 74 -4.35 11.13 -8.72
CA PRO A 74 -5.08 12.40 -8.66
C PRO A 74 -5.10 13.14 -10.00
N ASP A 75 -3.97 13.19 -10.70
CA ASP A 75 -3.86 13.88 -11.99
C ASP A 75 -4.79 13.30 -13.07
N ARG A 76 -5.03 11.99 -13.04
CA ARG A 76 -5.98 11.34 -13.97
C ARG A 76 -7.43 11.70 -13.64
N LEU A 77 -7.77 11.91 -12.37
CA LEU A 77 -9.08 12.42 -11.97
C LEU A 77 -9.26 13.89 -12.38
N GLU A 78 -8.23 14.72 -12.24
CA GLU A 78 -8.26 16.12 -12.71
C GLU A 78 -8.42 16.21 -14.23
N ALA A 79 -7.70 15.39 -14.99
CA ALA A 79 -7.86 15.28 -16.44
C ALA A 79 -9.27 14.81 -16.85
N ALA A 80 -9.96 14.09 -15.97
CA ALA A 80 -11.37 13.70 -16.14
C ALA A 80 -12.37 14.78 -15.65
N GLY A 81 -11.89 15.96 -15.22
CA GLY A 81 -12.72 17.07 -14.75
C GLY A 81 -13.18 16.95 -13.29
N ARG A 82 -12.57 16.07 -12.49
CA ARG A 82 -12.95 15.77 -11.10
C ARG A 82 -11.88 16.19 -10.10
N SER A 83 -11.53 17.48 -10.11
CA SER A 83 -10.59 18.08 -9.15
C SER A 83 -11.05 17.92 -7.70
N ASP A 84 -12.37 17.98 -7.46
CA ASP A 84 -12.99 17.71 -6.17
C ASP A 84 -12.64 16.32 -5.60
N ALA A 85 -12.62 15.30 -6.45
CA ALA A 85 -12.24 13.94 -6.07
C ALA A 85 -10.72 13.76 -5.99
N ALA A 86 -9.96 14.47 -6.83
CA ALA A 86 -8.50 14.44 -6.83
C ALA A 86 -7.91 14.94 -5.50
N ASP A 87 -8.47 16.03 -4.95
CA ASP A 87 -8.03 16.57 -3.65
C ASP A 87 -8.26 15.58 -2.51
N ILE A 88 -9.40 14.90 -2.52
CA ILE A 88 -9.71 13.86 -1.52
C ILE A 88 -8.78 12.66 -1.69
N LEU A 89 -8.45 12.28 -2.93
CA LEU A 89 -7.53 11.18 -3.18
C LEU A 89 -6.13 11.46 -2.64
N ARG A 90 -5.61 12.69 -2.82
CA ARG A 90 -4.33 13.10 -2.24
C ARG A 90 -4.30 12.93 -0.72
N GLU A 91 -5.39 13.28 -0.06
CA GLU A 91 -5.52 13.11 1.39
C GLU A 91 -5.55 11.63 1.80
N ILE A 92 -6.27 10.79 1.04
CA ILE A 92 -6.28 9.34 1.25
C ILE A 92 -4.86 8.78 1.11
N GLU A 93 -4.13 9.14 0.06
CA GLU A 93 -2.77 8.68 -0.21
C GLU A 93 -1.79 9.18 0.86
N THR A 94 -1.94 10.43 1.32
CA THR A 94 -1.12 11.02 2.39
C THR A 94 -1.33 10.29 3.73
N THR A 95 -2.58 9.95 4.05
CA THR A 95 -2.91 9.19 5.27
C THR A 95 -2.49 7.72 5.17
N ALA A 96 -2.55 7.13 3.97
CA ALA A 96 -2.23 5.73 3.74
C ALA A 96 -0.72 5.48 3.58
N ALA A 97 0.06 6.50 3.20
CA ALA A 97 1.51 6.40 3.15
C ALA A 97 2.02 5.99 4.55
N PRO A 98 2.75 4.86 4.68
CA PRO A 98 3.48 4.61 5.90
C PRO A 98 4.35 5.83 6.15
N GLN A 99 4.20 6.47 7.31
CA GLN A 99 5.17 7.47 7.76
C GLN A 99 6.55 6.91 7.46
N PRO A 100 7.44 7.65 6.78
CA PRO A 100 8.78 7.17 6.53
C PRO A 100 9.35 6.80 7.89
N ALA A 101 9.48 5.49 8.14
CA ALA A 101 10.23 5.01 9.27
C ALA A 101 11.59 5.71 9.19
N PRO A 102 12.13 6.22 10.31
CA PRO A 102 13.44 6.84 10.30
C PRO A 102 14.40 5.89 9.57
N PRO A 103 15.32 6.41 8.73
CA PRO A 103 16.12 5.59 7.86
C PRO A 103 16.78 4.48 8.68
N SER A 104 16.40 3.23 8.41
CA SER A 104 16.93 2.04 9.11
C SER A 104 18.42 1.80 8.87
N THR A 105 19.12 2.74 8.24
CA THR A 105 20.59 2.81 8.23
C THR A 105 21.16 3.10 9.63
N ALA A 106 20.38 3.67 10.55
CA ALA A 106 20.81 3.84 11.94
C ALA A 106 20.94 2.51 12.72
N THR A 107 20.33 1.41 12.26
CA THR A 107 20.31 0.14 13.00
C THR A 107 21.68 -0.55 13.06
N PHE A 108 22.58 -0.25 12.12
CA PHE A 108 23.93 -0.83 12.10
C PHE A 108 25.04 0.20 12.28
N ALA A 109 24.79 1.49 12.02
CA ALA A 109 25.80 2.54 12.09
C ALA A 109 26.36 2.80 13.52
N GLY A 110 25.63 2.37 14.56
CA GLY A 110 26.09 2.43 15.96
C GLY A 110 26.74 1.13 16.47
N LEU A 111 26.87 0.11 15.63
CA LEU A 111 27.49 -1.16 15.99
C LEU A 111 28.95 -1.17 15.53
N GLU A 112 29.82 -1.73 16.35
CA GLU A 112 31.23 -1.93 16.02
C GLU A 112 31.39 -2.94 14.87
N ASP A 113 32.44 -2.79 14.06
CA ASP A 113 32.69 -3.60 12.85
C ASP A 113 32.62 -5.11 13.10
N TRP A 114 33.01 -5.58 14.29
CA TRP A 114 32.96 -6.99 14.65
C TRP A 114 31.54 -7.46 15.00
N GLN A 115 30.71 -6.59 15.58
CA GLN A 115 29.29 -6.87 15.87
C GLN A 115 28.50 -7.00 14.56
N GLN A 116 28.78 -6.11 13.60
CA GLN A 116 28.21 -6.17 12.26
C GLN A 116 28.60 -7.48 11.55
N LYS A 117 29.88 -7.87 11.58
CA LYS A 117 30.35 -9.14 11.01
C LYS A 117 29.73 -10.37 11.67
N ALA A 118 29.54 -10.35 12.99
CA ALA A 118 28.94 -11.46 13.71
C ALA A 118 27.46 -11.66 13.34
N ILE A 119 26.70 -10.57 13.19
CA ILE A 119 25.30 -10.61 12.72
C ILE A 119 25.23 -11.15 11.28
N LEU A 120 26.08 -10.64 10.39
CA LEU A 120 26.10 -11.08 8.99
C LEU A 120 26.42 -12.58 8.87
N ASN A 121 27.38 -13.09 9.63
CA ASN A 121 27.71 -14.52 9.64
C ASN A 121 26.54 -15.40 10.11
N VAL A 122 25.75 -14.94 11.08
CA VAL A 122 24.57 -15.68 11.55
C VAL A 122 23.41 -15.64 10.55
N LEU A 123 23.25 -14.54 9.82
CA LEU A 123 22.25 -14.43 8.75
C LEU A 123 22.60 -15.31 7.53
N ASP A 124 23.90 -15.47 7.25
CA ASP A 124 24.40 -16.29 6.13
C ASP A 124 24.37 -17.80 6.46
N ALA A 125 24.45 -18.16 7.74
CA ALA A 125 24.24 -19.51 8.23
C ALA A 125 22.75 -19.90 8.11
N GLN A 126 22.26 -20.14 6.88
CA GLN A 126 20.89 -20.59 6.56
C GLN A 126 20.44 -21.70 7.53
N PRO A 127 19.65 -21.38 8.57
CA PRO A 127 19.36 -22.35 9.62
C PRO A 127 18.36 -23.35 9.08
N ARG A 128 18.68 -24.64 9.18
CA ARG A 128 17.83 -25.73 8.65
C ARG A 128 16.63 -26.00 9.55
N SER A 129 16.60 -25.44 10.76
CA SER A 129 15.49 -25.55 11.71
C SER A 129 15.43 -24.40 12.72
N THR A 130 14.26 -24.22 13.36
CA THR A 130 14.05 -23.24 14.45
C THR A 130 14.97 -23.48 15.65
N ARG A 131 15.26 -24.75 15.98
CA ARG A 131 16.14 -25.12 17.10
C ARG A 131 17.59 -24.73 16.83
N GLU A 132 18.04 -24.91 15.58
CA GLU A 132 19.37 -24.49 15.13
C GLU A 132 19.50 -22.96 15.14
N LYS A 133 18.48 -22.24 14.68
CA LYS A 133 18.43 -20.78 14.79
C LYS A 133 18.56 -20.30 16.23
N ALA A 134 17.85 -20.93 17.18
CA ALA A 134 17.93 -20.56 18.59
C ALA A 134 19.34 -20.78 19.18
N LEU A 135 20.00 -21.89 18.80
CA LEU A 135 21.38 -22.16 19.20
C LEU A 135 22.37 -21.15 18.62
N LEU A 136 22.20 -20.76 17.35
CA LEU A 136 23.02 -19.73 16.71
C LEU A 136 22.85 -18.37 17.39
N LEU A 137 21.63 -18.00 17.75
CA LEU A 137 21.37 -16.75 18.48
C LEU A 137 21.97 -16.77 19.90
N HIS A 138 21.89 -17.90 20.60
CA HIS A 138 22.49 -18.05 21.93
C HIS A 138 24.02 -17.97 21.89
N THR A 139 24.64 -18.63 20.91
CA THR A 139 26.10 -18.61 20.73
C THR A 139 26.60 -17.22 20.34
N LEU A 140 25.85 -16.50 19.50
CA LEU A 140 26.14 -15.10 19.18
C LEU A 140 26.07 -14.21 20.43
N ALA A 141 25.04 -14.36 21.27
CA ALA A 141 24.91 -13.60 22.50
C ALA A 141 26.10 -13.83 23.46
N GLU A 142 26.51 -15.09 23.64
CA GLU A 142 27.70 -15.40 24.44
C GLU A 142 28.99 -14.81 23.87
N GLN A 143 29.17 -14.84 22.55
CA GLN A 143 30.34 -14.23 21.90
C GLN A 143 30.38 -12.72 22.14
N ILE A 144 29.23 -12.05 22.01
CA ILE A 144 29.13 -10.61 22.25
C ILE A 144 29.51 -10.28 23.70
N GLU A 145 28.97 -11.02 24.67
CA GLU A 145 29.28 -10.80 26.09
C GLU A 145 30.75 -11.05 26.46
N ARG A 146 31.37 -12.08 25.87
CA ARG A 146 32.80 -12.38 26.10
C ARG A 146 33.70 -11.30 25.51
N GLN A 147 33.37 -10.80 24.31
CA GLN A 147 34.15 -9.77 23.65
C GLN A 147 34.08 -8.43 24.40
N ALA A 148 32.87 -8.04 24.84
CA ALA A 148 32.67 -6.82 25.64
C ALA A 148 33.43 -6.86 26.98
N LYS A 149 33.55 -8.05 27.60
CA LYS A 149 34.36 -8.24 28.82
C LYS A 149 35.86 -8.14 28.53
N ASN A 150 36.33 -8.62 27.38
CA ASN A 150 37.75 -8.55 27.00
C ASN A 150 38.19 -7.12 26.67
N GLU A 151 37.33 -6.31 26.03
CA GLU A 151 37.64 -4.90 25.76
C GLU A 151 37.66 -4.04 27.04
N ASN A 152 36.74 -4.29 27.98
CA ASN A 152 36.76 -3.62 29.29
C ASN A 152 37.92 -4.05 30.20
N ALA A 153 38.63 -5.14 29.87
CA ALA A 153 39.74 -5.67 30.64
C ALA A 153 41.13 -5.17 30.16
N SER A 154 41.19 -4.32 29.13
CA SER A 154 42.42 -3.67 28.69
C SER A 154 42.43 -2.18 29.06
N PRO A 155 42.88 -1.79 30.26
CA PRO A 155 43.31 -0.42 30.52
C PRO A 155 44.78 -0.27 30.11
N SER A 156 45.07 0.65 29.20
CA SER A 156 46.39 1.28 29.07
C SER A 156 46.21 2.74 28.74
#